data_AF-A0A4Y2UU12-F1
#
_entry.id   AF-A0A4Y2UU12-F1
#
_cell.length_a   1.000
_cell.length_b   1.000
_cell.length_c   1.000
_cell.angle_alpha   90.00
_cell.angle_beta   90.00
_cell.angle_gamma   90.00
#
_symmetry.space_group_name_H-M   'P 1'
#
loop_
_entity.id
_entity.type
_entity.pdbx_description
1 polymer ?
#
loop_
_entity_poly.entity_id
_entity_poly.type
_entity_poly.pdbx_seq_one_letter_code
_entity_poly.pdbx_strand_id
1 'polypeptide(L)'
;MFWNLVANEIISEEWQPNLLLQAFADDFIFVISEPTGTKLKATAQAALTKFQHWTDKHQLNVSTEKFTTILIFRLVSGPRVKWDNQTNI
;
A
#
# COMPACT_ATOMS: atom_id res chain seq x y z
N MET A 1 -5.63 -23.13 2.42
CA MET A 1 -7.00 -22.59 2.37
C MET A 1 -7.37 -21.77 3.61
N PHE A 2 -6.95 -22.14 4.83
CA PHE A 2 -7.23 -21.36 6.07
C PHE A 2 -6.64 -19.94 6.08
N TRP A 3 -5.50 -19.73 5.42
CA TRP A 3 -4.85 -18.42 5.33
C TRP A 3 -5.77 -17.32 4.78
N ASN A 4 -6.61 -17.65 3.80
CA ASN A 4 -7.53 -16.68 3.21
C ASN A 4 -8.56 -16.19 4.23
N LEU A 5 -8.96 -17.02 5.21
CA LEU A 5 -9.87 -16.60 6.27
C LEU A 5 -9.20 -15.60 7.22
N VAL A 6 -7.95 -15.88 7.59
CA VAL A 6 -7.14 -15.00 8.45
C VAL A 6 -6.86 -13.68 7.75
N ALA A 7 -6.41 -13.70 6.50
CA ALA A 7 -6.15 -12.50 5.71
C ALA A 7 -7.43 -11.70 5.39
N ASN A 8 -8.58 -12.36 5.18
CA ASN A 8 -9.83 -11.66 4.91
C ASN A 8 -10.28 -10.80 6.09
N GLU A 9 -9.91 -11.16 7.32
CA GLU A 9 -10.20 -10.35 8.51
C GLU A 9 -9.60 -8.94 8.36
N ILE A 10 -8.29 -8.83 8.12
CA ILE A 10 -7.60 -7.55 8.01
C ILE A 10 -7.95 -6.78 6.72
N ILE A 11 -8.25 -7.50 5.63
CA ILE A 11 -8.70 -6.90 4.37
C ILE A 11 -10.10 -6.28 4.53
N SER A 12 -10.98 -6.90 5.32
CA SER A 12 -12.37 -6.44 5.52
C SER A 12 -12.51 -5.36 6.59
N GLU A 13 -11.42 -5.03 7.30
CA GLU A 13 -11.45 -3.96 8.28
C GLU A 13 -11.69 -2.58 7.64
N GLU A 14 -12.29 -1.67 8.41
CA GLU A 14 -12.47 -0.30 7.96
C GLU A 14 -11.12 0.43 7.92
N TRP A 15 -10.70 0.80 6.71
CA TRP A 15 -9.51 1.59 6.46
C TRP A 15 -9.88 3.04 6.12
N GLN A 16 -8.92 3.96 6.23
CA GLN A 16 -9.13 5.32 5.77
C GLN A 16 -9.43 5.33 4.27
N PRO A 17 -10.28 6.22 3.74
CA PRO A 17 -10.68 6.22 2.32
C PRO A 17 -9.52 6.30 1.33
N ASN A 18 -8.42 6.93 1.75
CA ASN A 18 -7.21 7.13 0.97
C ASN A 18 -6.22 5.95 1.07
N LEU A 19 -6.62 4.89 1.76
CA LEU A 19 -5.80 3.71 2.00
C LEU A 19 -6.54 2.46 1.55
N LEU A 20 -5.88 1.68 0.72
CA LEU A 20 -6.34 0.36 0.29
C LEU A 20 -5.31 -0.68 0.75
N LEU A 21 -5.80 -1.71 1.44
CA LEU A 21 -5.01 -2.91 1.75
C LEU A 21 -5.39 -4.03 0.77
N GLN A 22 -4.39 -4.63 0.15
CA GLN A 22 -4.53 -5.84 -0.66
C GLN A 22 -3.62 -6.94 -0.11
N ALA A 23 -4.01 -8.20 -0.31
CA ALA A 23 -3.17 -9.34 0.01
C ALA A 23 -3.12 -10.31 -1.17
N PHE A 24 -1.97 -10.97 -1.36
CA PHE A 24 -1.79 -12.05 -2.30
C PHE A 24 -0.87 -13.10 -1.67
N ALA A 25 -1.39 -14.32 -1.48
CA ALA A 25 -0.73 -15.32 -0.63
C ALA A 25 -0.34 -14.69 0.72
N ASP A 26 0.91 -14.82 1.15
CA ASP A 26 1.48 -14.25 2.38
C ASP A 26 1.91 -12.77 2.26
N ASP A 27 1.84 -12.18 1.07
CA ASP A 27 2.23 -10.79 0.83
C ASP A 27 1.06 -9.81 1.02
N PHE A 28 1.37 -8.66 1.62
CA PHE A 28 0.42 -7.55 1.83
C PHE A 28 0.94 -6.26 1.20
N ILE A 29 0.04 -5.49 0.60
CA ILE A 29 0.35 -4.23 -0.07
C ILE A 29 -0.57 -3.14 0.47
N PHE A 30 0.02 -2.08 1.00
CA PHE A 30 -0.66 -0.84 1.34
C PHE A 30 -0.53 0.16 0.20
N VAL A 31 -1.66 0.58 -0.36
CA VAL A 31 -1.73 1.65 -1.35
C VAL A 31 -2.31 2.88 -0.67
N ILE A 32 -1.50 3.92 -0.50
CA ILE A 32 -1.89 5.14 0.23
C ILE A 32 -1.79 6.35 -0.69
N SER A 33 -2.86 7.13 -0.79
CA SER A 33 -2.94 8.32 -1.62
C SER A 33 -3.21 9.56 -0.77
N GLU A 34 -2.16 10.33 -0.48
CA GLU A 34 -2.27 11.57 0.31
C GLU A 34 -1.68 12.75 -0.45
N PRO A 35 -2.23 13.97 -0.29
CA PRO A 35 -1.80 15.14 -1.05
C PRO A 35 -0.48 15.74 -0.52
N THR A 36 -0.06 15.39 0.69
CA THR A 36 1.19 15.88 1.29
C THR A 36 1.96 14.75 1.96
N GLY A 37 3.29 14.86 1.99
CA GLY A 37 4.15 13.88 2.65
C GLY A 37 3.85 13.73 4.15
N THR A 38 3.46 14.80 4.83
CA THR A 38 3.07 14.77 6.25
C THR A 38 1.82 13.93 6.49
N LYS A 39 0.79 14.10 5.65
CA LYS A 39 -0.43 13.28 5.73
C LYS A 39 -0.16 11.83 5.32
N LEU A 40 0.69 11.62 4.31
CA LEU A 40 1.12 10.29 3.90
C LEU A 40 1.79 9.55 5.07
N LYS A 41 2.72 10.21 5.76
CA LYS A 41 3.40 9.65 6.94
C LYS A 41 2.40 9.30 8.05
N ALA A 42 1.47 10.21 8.37
CA ALA A 42 0.47 9.98 9.41
C ALA A 42 -0.44 8.79 9.07
N THR A 43 -0.90 8.72 7.82
CA THR A 43 -1.79 7.65 7.33
C THR A 43 -1.07 6.31 7.30
N ALA A 44 0.17 6.26 6.79
CA ALA A 44 0.98 5.06 6.80
C ALA A 44 1.27 4.57 8.23
N GLN A 45 1.61 5.47 9.14
CA GLN A 45 1.87 5.11 10.53
C GLN A 45 0.62 4.53 11.22
N ALA A 46 -0.54 5.17 11.04
CA ALA A 46 -1.79 4.67 11.58
C ALA A 46 -2.15 3.30 11.01
N ALA A 47 -1.91 3.09 9.71
CA ALA A 47 -2.16 1.83 9.06
C ALA A 47 -1.25 0.70 9.57
N LEU A 48 0.04 0.98 9.71
CA LEU A 48 1.02 0.03 10.22
C LEU A 48 0.74 -0.33 11.68
N THR A 49 0.35 0.63 12.52
CA THR A 49 -0.04 0.35 13.91
C THR A 49 -1.26 -0.56 13.97
N LYS A 50 -2.26 -0.32 13.13
CA LYS A 50 -3.45 -1.17 13.03
C LYS A 50 -3.11 -2.57 12.54
N PHE A 51 -2.29 -2.67 11.49
CA PHE A 51 -1.80 -3.94 10.97
C PHE A 51 -0.99 -4.71 12.01
N GLN A 52 -0.17 -4.03 12.80
CA GLN A 52 0.62 -4.63 13.86
C GLN A 52 -0.26 -5.27 14.94
N HIS A 53 -1.34 -4.60 15.36
CA HIS A 53 -2.28 -5.20 16.31
C HIS A 53 -2.92 -6.49 15.76
N TRP A 54 -3.22 -6.52 14.46
CA TRP A 54 -3.72 -7.73 13.81
C TRP A 54 -2.65 -8.82 13.74
N THR A 55 -1.40 -8.50 13.36
CA THR A 55 -0.32 -9.50 13.33
C THR A 55 -0.05 -10.06 14.73
N ASP A 56 -0.07 -9.22 15.76
CA ASP A 56 0.12 -9.64 17.15
C ASP A 56 -1.01 -10.57 17.61
N LYS A 57 -2.27 -10.23 17.27
CA LYS A 57 -3.45 -11.07 17.56
C LYS A 57 -3.32 -12.47 16.95
N HIS A 58 -2.81 -12.56 15.73
CA HIS A 58 -2.65 -13.84 15.01
C HIS A 58 -1.26 -14.48 15.18
N GLN A 59 -0.40 -13.89 16.03
CA GLN A 59 0.97 -14.35 16.29
C GLN A 59 1.82 -14.48 15.00
N LEU A 60 1.59 -13.56 14.05
CA LEU A 60 2.31 -13.48 12.80
C LEU A 60 3.58 -12.66 12.97
N ASN A 61 4.69 -13.15 12.41
CA ASN A 61 5.95 -12.42 12.42
C ASN A 61 6.15 -11.70 11.08
N VAL A 62 6.30 -10.37 11.12
CA VAL A 62 6.56 -9.56 9.93
C VAL A 62 8.05 -9.26 9.85
N SER A 63 8.67 -9.61 8.73
CA SER A 63 10.07 -9.25 8.48
C SER A 63 10.17 -7.79 8.06
N THR A 64 10.77 -6.95 8.90
CA THR A 64 11.09 -5.56 8.57
C THR A 64 12.15 -5.45 7.47
N GLU A 65 12.99 -6.48 7.33
CA GLU A 65 14.05 -6.55 6.31
C GLU A 65 13.50 -6.74 4.89
N LYS A 66 12.30 -7.34 4.76
CA LYS A 66 11.66 -7.62 3.47
C LYS A 66 10.65 -6.55 3.03
N PHE A 67 10.54 -5.45 3.77
CA PHE A 67 9.60 -4.39 3.45
C PHE A 67 10.07 -3.57 2.24
N THR A 68 9.24 -3.50 1.21
CA THR A 68 9.49 -2.67 0.02
C THR A 68 8.55 -1.47 0.02
N THR A 69 9.12 -0.26 -0.08
CA THR A 69 8.34 0.99 -0.23
C THR A 69 8.54 1.55 -1.63
N ILE A 70 7.45 1.86 -2.32
CA ILE A 70 7.46 2.60 -3.59
C ILE A 70 6.71 3.91 -3.38
N LEU A 71 7.41 5.03 -3.54
CA LEU A 71 6.80 6.36 -3.48
C LEU A 71 6.53 6.89 -4.89
N ILE A 72 5.25 7.10 -5.21
CA ILE A 72 4.83 7.72 -6.46
C ILE A 72 4.34 9.13 -6.16
N PHE A 73 5.02 10.14 -6.69
CA PHE A 73 4.59 11.53 -6.57
C PHE A 73 4.33 12.12 -7.95
N ARG A 74 3.30 12.97 -8.04
CA ARG A 74 3.03 13.72 -9.27
C ARG A 74 4.01 14.89 -9.36
N LEU A 75 4.90 14.85 -10.35
CA LEU A 75 5.76 15.99 -10.68
C LEU A 75 4.93 17.13 -11.26
N VAL A 76 5.11 18.35 -10.74
CA VAL A 76 4.43 19.57 -11.23
C VAL A 76 4.85 19.91 -12.67
N SER A 77 6.03 19.43 -13.07
CA SER A 77 6.57 19.54 -14.43
C SER A 77 7.39 18.28 -14.77
N GLY A 78 6.70 17.17 -15.02
CA GLY A 78 7.33 15.90 -15.40
C GLY A 78 7.90 15.91 -16.82
N PRO A 79 8.89 15.06 -17.12
CA PRO A 79 9.39 14.88 -18.48
C PRO A 79 8.25 14.44 -19.40
N ARG A 80 8.15 15.08 -20.57
CA ARG A 80 7.19 14.67 -21.61
C ARG A 80 7.75 13.45 -22.33
N VAL A 81 7.29 12.27 -21.95
CA VAL A 81 7.57 11.04 -22.70
C VAL A 81 6.53 10.92 -23.81
N LYS A 82 6.97 10.94 -25.06
CA LYS A 82 6.13 10.61 -26.21
C LYS A 82 6.32 9.13 -26.51
N TRP A 83 5.23 8.39 -26.64
CA TRP A 83 5.23 7.09 -27.28
C TRP A 83 5.10 7.35 -28.79
N ASP A 84 6.20 7.29 -29.54
CA ASP A 84 6.16 7.55 -30.98
C ASP A 84 5.89 6.28 -31.80
N ASN A 85 4.93 6.41 -32.71
CA ASN A 85 4.88 5.79 -34.03
C ASN A 85 3.72 6.42 -34.83
N GLN A 86 3.68 7.75 -34.94
CA GLN A 86 2.84 8.41 -35.94
C GLN A 86 3.68 9.38 -36.77
N THR A 87 4.32 8.84 -37.81
CA THR A 87 4.68 9.61 -39.00
C THR A 87 3.41 10.16 -39.62
N ASN A 88 3.23 11.48 -39.55
CA ASN A 88 2.30 12.20 -40.42
C ASN A 88 2.69 11.91 -41.88
N ILE A 89 1.71 11.50 -42.68
CA ILE A 89 1.70 11.68 -44.14
C ILE A 89 0.48 12.53 -44.45
#